data_AF-A0A5C4J1Z2-F1
#
_entry.id   AF-A0A5C4J1Z2-F1
#
_cell.length_a   1.000
_cell.length_b   1.000
_cell.length_c   1.000
_cell.angle_alpha   90.00
_cell.angle_beta   90.00
_cell.angle_gamma   90.00
#
_symmetry.space_group_name_H-M   'P 1'
#
loop_
_entity.id
_entity.type
_entity.pdbx_description
1 polymer ?
#
loop_
_entity_poly.entity_id
_entity_poly.type
_entity_poly.pdbx_seq_one_letter_code
_entity_poly.pdbx_strand_id
1 'polypeptide(L)' 'YWKTQSGVAGACPYAWTWNVLGWPGVNVPAGFTKAGLPIGAQLLGHDSDEATLISMAAQLEAVEGWAERRA' A
#
# COMPACT_ATOMS: atom_id res chain seq x y z
N TYR A 1 -23.59 -11.17 7.11
CA TYR A 1 -22.64 -10.07 7.38
C TYR A 1 -21.28 -10.61 7.81
N TRP A 2 -21.16 -11.26 8.97
CA TRP A 2 -19.89 -11.82 9.48
C TRP A 2 -19.16 -12.76 8.50
N LYS A 3 -19.86 -13.75 7.91
CA LYS A 3 -19.27 -14.65 6.90
C LYS A 3 -18.67 -13.93 5.69
N THR A 4 -19.24 -12.79 5.29
CA THR A 4 -18.75 -12.00 4.16
C THR A 4 -17.48 -11.25 4.55
N GLN A 5 -17.46 -10.62 5.72
CA GLN A 5 -16.29 -9.88 6.20
C GLN A 5 -15.09 -10.80 6.48
N SER A 6 -15.31 -12.00 7.02
CA SER A 6 -14.24 -13.00 7.18
C SER A 6 -13.69 -13.50 5.85
N GLY A 7 -14.54 -13.61 4.82
CA GLY A 7 -14.12 -13.98 3.47
C GLY A 7 -13.25 -12.91 2.82
N VAL A 8 -13.62 -11.63 2.95
CA VAL A 8 -12.84 -10.52 2.38
C VAL A 8 -11.53 -10.29 3.16
N ALA A 9 -11.55 -10.42 4.49
CA ALA A 9 -10.33 -10.41 5.29
C ALA A 9 -9.37 -11.55 4.90
N GLY A 10 -9.88 -12.73 4.53
CA GLY A 10 -9.06 -13.82 4.01
C GLY A 10 -8.45 -13.56 2.63
N ALA A 11 -9.20 -12.90 1.73
CA ALA A 11 -8.74 -12.58 0.38
C ALA A 11 -7.78 -11.38 0.32
N CYS A 12 -7.94 -10.41 1.21
CA CYS A 12 -7.19 -9.16 1.26
C CYS A 12 -6.84 -8.78 2.70
N PRO A 13 -6.02 -9.58 3.41
CA PRO A 13 -5.78 -9.42 4.84
C PRO A 13 -5.14 -8.09 5.21
N TYR A 14 -4.39 -7.50 4.28
CA TYR A 14 -3.65 -6.26 4.52
C TYR A 14 -4.43 -4.99 4.19
N ALA A 15 -5.46 -5.05 3.34
CA ALA A 15 -6.20 -3.86 2.89
C ALA A 15 -7.59 -3.71 3.52
N TRP A 16 -8.22 -4.83 3.89
CA TRP A 16 -9.62 -4.83 4.36
C TRP A 16 -9.86 -3.96 5.59
N THR A 17 -8.98 -4.04 6.59
CA THR A 17 -9.13 -3.30 7.86
C THR A 17 -9.16 -1.79 7.63
N TRP A 18 -8.38 -1.28 6.68
CA TRP A 18 -8.28 0.15 6.41
C TRP A 18 -9.50 0.69 5.65
N ASN A 19 -10.08 -0.12 4.77
CA ASN A 19 -11.35 0.22 4.13
C ASN A 19 -12.49 0.35 5.14
N VAL A 20 -12.48 -0.45 6.21
CA VAL A 20 -13.47 -0.37 7.29
C VAL A 20 -13.21 0.86 8.18
N LEU A 21 -11.95 1.18 8.44
CA LEU A 21 -11.56 2.34 9.25
C LEU A 21 -11.66 3.67 8.51
N GLY A 22 -11.69 3.66 7.17
CA GLY A 22 -11.68 4.86 6.34
C GLY A 22 -10.32 5.58 6.33
N TRP A 23 -9.26 4.91 6.77
CA TRP A 23 -7.94 5.52 6.90
C TRP A 23 -7.21 5.56 5.56
N PRO A 24 -6.42 6.63 5.32
CA PRO A 24 -5.67 6.75 4.07
C PRO A 24 -4.54 5.73 3.99
N GLY A 25 -4.36 5.14 2.81
CA GLY A 25 -3.29 4.20 2.53
C GLY A 25 -2.76 4.35 1.11
N VAL A 26 -1.44 4.26 0.94
CA VAL A 26 -0.75 4.33 -0.37
C VAL A 26 0.12 3.08 -0.56
N ASN A 27 0.15 2.54 -1.77
CA ASN A 27 1.01 1.40 -2.11
C ASN A 27 2.18 1.89 -2.96
N VAL A 28 3.39 1.50 -2.56
CA VAL A 28 4.65 1.85 -3.22
C VAL A 28 5.42 0.61 -3.66
N PRO A 29 6.16 0.63 -4.77
CA PRO A 29 6.99 -0.51 -5.18
C PRO A 29 8.13 -0.76 -4.18
N ALA A 30 8.18 -1.95 -3.57
CA ALA A 30 9.22 -2.36 -2.62
C ALA A 30 10.28 -3.29 -3.24
N GLY A 31 10.27 -3.43 -4.57
CA GLY A 31 11.21 -4.25 -5.33
C GLY A 31 10.52 -5.40 -6.06
N PHE A 32 11.32 -6.39 -6.45
CA PHE A 32 10.86 -7.56 -7.18
C PHE A 32 11.20 -8.84 -6.42
N THR A 33 10.32 -9.83 -6.51
CA THR A 33 10.62 -11.20 -6.09
C THR A 33 11.75 -11.78 -6.95
N LYS A 34 12.38 -12.87 -6.50
CA LYS A 34 13.38 -13.61 -7.30
C LYS A 34 12.84 -14.10 -8.66
N ALA A 35 11.52 -14.22 -8.79
CA ALA A 35 10.82 -14.59 -10.01
C ALA A 35 10.44 -13.38 -10.90
N GLY A 36 10.88 -12.17 -10.56
CA GLY A 36 10.61 -10.95 -11.32
C GLY A 36 9.22 -10.36 -11.11
N LEU A 37 8.42 -10.87 -10.16
CA LEU A 37 7.11 -10.28 -9.84
C LEU A 37 7.27 -9.05 -8.94
N PRO A 38 6.54 -7.94 -9.21
CA PRO A 38 6.60 -6.73 -8.40
C PRO A 38 6.04 -6.99 -6.99
N ILE A 39 6.74 -6.49 -5.98
CA ILE A 39 6.32 -6.47 -4.58
C ILE A 39 5.91 -5.04 -4.24
N GLY A 40 4.71 -4.85 -3.70
CA GLY A 40 4.27 -3.58 -3.15
C GLY A 40 4.43 -3.55 -1.63
N ALA A 41 4.92 -2.43 -1.08
CA ALA A 41 4.75 -2.09 0.33
C ALA A 41 3.57 -1.15 0.50
N GLN A 42 2.73 -1.41 1.50
CA GLN A 42 1.59 -0.56 1.83
C GLN A 42 1.96 0.37 2.99
N LEU A 43 1.84 1.67 2.78
CA LEU A 43 1.99 2.71 3.79
C LEU A 43 0.60 3.17 4.21
N LEU A 44 0.43 3.41 5.51
CA LEU A 44 -0.85 3.71 6.12
C LEU A 44 -0.70 4.94 7.00
N GLY A 45 -1.60 5.89 6.82
CA GLY A 45 -1.65 7.12 7.59
C GLY A 45 -2.78 7.06 8.60
N HIS A 46 -2.74 7.98 9.55
CA HIS A 46 -3.87 8.22 10.44
C HIS A 46 -4.98 8.98 9.69
N ASP A 47 -6.16 9.09 10.30
CA ASP A 47 -7.29 9.80 9.71
C ASP A 47 -6.91 11.23 9.27
N SER A 48 -7.30 11.61 8.06
CA SER A 48 -7.01 12.92 7.44
C SER A 48 -5.51 13.29 7.29
N ASP A 49 -4.59 12.31 7.31
CA ASP A 49 -3.14 12.53 7.18
C ASP A 49 -2.59 12.17 5.78
N GLU A 50 -3.38 12.40 4.74
CA GLU A 50 -3.02 12.13 3.35
C GLU A 50 -1.78 12.94 2.92
N ALA A 51 -1.64 14.17 3.41
CA ALA A 51 -0.51 15.03 3.05
C ALA A 51 0.83 14.43 3.50
N THR A 52 0.87 13.84 4.69
CA THR A 52 2.08 13.15 5.20
C THR A 52 2.35 11.89 4.40
N LEU A 53 1.32 11.10 4.08
CA LEU A 53 1.49 9.91 3.24
C LEU A 53 2.02 10.23 1.84
N ILE A 54 1.49 11.28 1.21
CA ILE A 54 1.95 11.71 -0.12
C ILE A 54 3.39 12.23 -0.03
N SER A 55 3.72 13.02 1.00
CA SER A 55 5.09 13.51 1.23
C SER A 55 6.08 12.34 1.44
N MET A 56 5.69 11.34 2.22
CA MET A 56 6.50 10.14 2.45
C MET A 56 6.65 9.31 1.16
N ALA A 57 5.57 9.14 0.40
CA ALA A 57 5.61 8.44 -0.88
C ALA A 57 6.52 9.16 -1.89
N ALA A 58 6.49 10.49 -1.95
CA ALA A 58 7.37 11.28 -2.81
C ALA A 58 8.85 11.18 -2.40
N GLN A 59 9.14 11.16 -1.09
CA GLN A 59 10.51 10.94 -0.60
C GLN A 59 11.01 9.54 -0.97
N LEU A 60 10.16 8.51 -0.82
CA LEU A 60 10.50 7.16 -1.24
C LEU A 60 10.69 7.08 -2.75
N GLU A 61 9.83 7.71 -3.54
CA GLU A 61 9.99 7.78 -5.01
C GLU A 61 11.33 8.43 -5.40
N ALA A 62 11.75 9.50 -4.71
CA ALA A 62 13.02 10.17 -5.00
C ALA A 62 14.25 9.32 -4.65
N VAL A 63 14.19 8.53 -3.57
CA VAL A 63 15.29 7.63 -3.16
C VAL A 63 15.35 6.40 -4.05
N GLU A 64 14.20 5.83 -4.35
CA GLU A 64 14.09 4.58 -5.07
C GLU A 64 14.07 4.78 -6.60
N GLY A 65 13.72 5.96 -7.12
CA GLY A 65 13.77 6.24 -8.56
C GLY A 65 12.88 5.30 -9.40
N TRP A 66 11.70 4.91 -8.90
CA TRP A 66 10.86 3.91 -9.59
C TRP A 66 10.46 4.32 -11.01
N ALA A 67 10.26 5.62 -11.25
CA ALA A 67 9.91 6.15 -12.57
C ALA A 67 10.97 5.84 -13.63
N GLU A 68 12.24 5.75 -13.22
CA GLU A 68 13.41 5.45 -14.05
C GLU A 68 13.65 3.94 -14.19
N ARG A 69 13.13 3.13 -13.24
CA ARG A 69 13.20 1.66 -13.25
C ARG A 69 12.08 0.99 -14.06
N ARG A 70 11.50 1.70 -15.02
CA ARG A 70 10.60 1.11 -16.03
C ARG A 70 11.42 0.28 -17.02
N ALA A 71 11.45 -1.04 -16.81
CA ALA A 71 11.84 -2.02 -17.82
C ALA A 71 10.68 -2.29 -18.78
#